data_AF-A0AA97F9K8-F1
#
_entry.id   AF-A0AA97F9K8-F1
#
_cell.length_a   1.000
_cell.length_b   1.000
_cell.length_c   1.000
_cell.angle_alpha   90.00
_cell.angle_beta   90.00
_cell.angle_gamma   90.00
#
_symmetry.space_group_name_H-M   'P 1'
#
loop_
_entity.id
_entity.type
_entity.pdbx_description
1 polymer ?
#
loop_
_entity_poly.entity_id
_entity_poly.type
_entity_poly.pdbx_seq_one_letter_code
_entity_poly.pdbx_strand_id
1 'polypeptide(L)'
;MIAFRLASVALAAVALTSCSLVEPPIHRGTMAGSAETEQYYGPVLTVAEDTPAESATALQQIADETLQVMTSNRFLENAIAMSGQYPELFINGKLGYRSAAWTASNFQDPVGDYRFNATPITLGEKRAFTGYDRLGWRMQVPQETLTLWASEDVVERSCAIRIIAHETAHTLVDMDGSIVMVDDGADAFNSRRTGTTGSYVMAGLAQCTWLQNQGRIGEKEVPACVAEFYKAPVFPWERGQFADNKCDEFPGDTPIGKVGP
;
A
#
# COMPACT_ATOMS: atom_id res chain seq x y z
N MET A 1 -26.66 66.30 -27.90
CA MET A 1 -25.66 65.98 -26.86
C MET A 1 -25.86 64.53 -26.45
N ILE A 2 -25.08 63.61 -27.02
CA ILE A 2 -25.11 62.18 -26.70
C ILE A 2 -23.66 61.82 -26.32
N ALA A 3 -23.44 61.47 -25.06
CA ALA A 3 -22.13 61.14 -24.52
C ALA A 3 -21.90 59.63 -24.64
N PHE A 4 -20.90 59.24 -25.44
CA PHE A 4 -20.36 57.88 -25.49
C PHE A 4 -19.41 57.67 -24.31
N ARG A 5 -19.65 56.64 -23.49
CA ARG A 5 -18.68 56.12 -22.51
C ARG A 5 -17.95 54.93 -23.12
N LEU A 6 -16.64 55.08 -23.30
CA LEU A 6 -15.70 54.00 -23.62
C LEU A 6 -15.41 53.20 -22.34
N ALA A 7 -15.63 51.89 -22.38
CA ALA A 7 -15.19 50.94 -21.36
C ALA A 7 -13.89 50.28 -21.84
N SER A 8 -12.80 50.53 -21.12
CA SER A 8 -11.50 49.87 -21.35
C SER A 8 -11.52 48.48 -20.71
N VAL A 9 -11.37 47.44 -21.52
CA VAL A 9 -11.13 46.07 -21.05
C VAL A 9 -9.62 45.90 -20.85
N ALA A 10 -9.20 45.74 -19.60
CA ALA A 10 -7.82 45.40 -19.25
C ALA A 10 -7.64 43.88 -19.37
N LEU A 11 -6.78 43.46 -20.30
CA LEU A 11 -6.34 42.07 -20.46
C LEU A 11 -5.25 41.79 -19.40
N ALA A 12 -5.55 40.97 -18.40
CA ALA A 12 -4.55 40.49 -17.45
C ALA A 12 -3.83 39.26 -18.05
N ALA A 13 -2.55 39.41 -18.37
CA ALA A 13 -1.68 38.30 -18.74
C ALA A 13 -1.31 37.50 -17.47
N VAL A 14 -1.78 36.27 -17.37
CA VAL A 14 -1.36 35.32 -16.33
C VAL A 14 -0.03 34.72 -16.75
N ALA A 15 1.04 35.06 -16.03
CA ALA A 15 2.34 34.44 -16.19
C ALA A 15 2.29 33.02 -15.60
N LEU A 16 2.40 32.00 -16.45
CA LEU A 16 2.60 30.61 -16.05
C LEU A 16 4.04 30.46 -15.56
N THR A 17 4.23 30.46 -14.24
CA THR A 17 5.47 30.01 -13.60
C THR A 17 5.58 28.49 -13.76
N SER A 18 6.40 28.06 -14.72
CA SER A 18 6.86 26.69 -14.85
C SER A 18 7.62 26.28 -13.60
N CYS A 19 6.98 25.53 -12.71
CA CYS A 19 7.67 24.78 -11.66
C CYS A 19 8.47 23.68 -12.35
N SER A 20 9.80 23.77 -12.32
CA SER A 20 10.66 22.65 -12.69
C SER A 20 10.33 21.48 -11.77
N LEU A 21 9.76 20.42 -12.33
CA LEU A 21 9.62 19.12 -11.68
C LEU A 21 11.06 18.62 -11.40
N VAL A 22 11.51 18.78 -10.17
CA VAL A 22 12.70 18.09 -9.67
C VAL A 22 12.28 16.63 -9.55
N GLU A 23 12.84 15.76 -10.38
CA GLU A 23 12.62 14.31 -10.26
C GLU A 23 13.06 13.86 -8.86
N PRO A 24 12.22 13.11 -8.12
CA PRO A 24 12.61 12.60 -6.82
C PRO A 24 13.86 11.71 -6.96
N PRO A 25 14.80 11.75 -6.00
CA PRO A 25 15.99 10.92 -6.06
C PRO A 25 15.59 9.44 -6.05
N ILE A 26 15.98 8.71 -7.10
CA ILE A 26 15.80 7.25 -7.15
C ILE A 26 16.85 6.61 -6.25
N HIS A 27 16.41 6.04 -5.13
CA HIS A 27 17.27 5.26 -4.25
C HIS A 27 17.50 3.86 -4.83
N ARG A 28 18.60 3.68 -5.57
CA ARG A 28 19.04 2.36 -6.03
C ARG A 28 19.83 1.66 -4.93
N GLY A 29 19.37 0.49 -4.53
CA GLY A 29 20.03 -0.35 -3.52
C GLY A 29 20.80 -1.49 -4.18
N THR A 30 22.05 -1.72 -3.74
CA THR A 30 22.74 -2.99 -4.00
C THR A 30 22.11 -4.10 -3.15
N MET A 31 22.13 -5.36 -3.62
CA MET A 31 21.71 -6.50 -2.79
C MET A 31 22.60 -6.54 -1.55
N ALA A 32 22.03 -6.16 -0.40
CA ALA A 32 22.80 -5.92 0.81
C ALA A 32 23.43 -7.22 1.32
N GLY A 33 24.74 -7.35 1.10
CA GLY A 33 25.61 -8.10 2.01
C GLY A 33 25.59 -7.40 3.36
N SER A 34 25.50 -8.19 4.44
CA SER A 34 25.44 -7.76 5.84
C SER A 34 26.33 -6.56 6.14
N ALA A 35 25.74 -5.36 6.23
CA ALA A 35 26.41 -4.18 6.73
C ALA A 35 25.57 -3.60 7.87
N GLU A 36 26.24 -3.45 9.01
CA GLU A 36 25.78 -2.77 10.22
C GLU A 36 25.09 -1.47 9.84
N THR A 37 23.76 -1.46 9.93
CA THR A 37 22.93 -0.31 9.58
C THR A 37 22.40 0.29 10.87
N GLU A 38 22.61 1.60 11.01
CA GLU A 38 21.82 2.49 11.86
C GLU A 38 20.37 1.99 11.87
N GLN A 39 19.81 1.65 13.03
CA GLN A 39 18.51 0.99 13.13
C GLN A 39 17.43 1.90 12.53
N TYR A 40 17.15 1.72 11.25
CA TYR A 40 16.04 2.31 10.55
C TYR A 40 14.81 1.51 10.97
N TYR A 41 13.95 2.12 11.78
CA TYR A 41 12.75 1.47 12.32
C TYR A 41 11.57 1.48 11.35
N GLY A 42 11.67 2.17 10.21
CA GLY A 42 10.64 2.18 9.17
C GLY A 42 10.91 1.18 8.03
N PRO A 43 9.87 0.81 7.26
CA PRO A 43 10.05 0.04 6.03
C PRO A 43 10.94 0.78 5.03
N VAL A 44 11.86 0.05 4.39
CA VAL A 44 12.76 0.59 3.36
C VAL A 44 12.59 -0.23 2.09
N LEU A 45 12.11 0.44 1.04
CA LEU A 45 11.89 -0.13 -0.28
C LEU A 45 12.79 0.60 -1.30
N THR A 46 13.59 -0.17 -2.02
CA THR A 46 14.48 0.37 -3.08
C THR A 46 14.25 -0.41 -4.36
N VAL A 47 14.27 0.23 -5.53
CA VAL A 47 14.18 -0.53 -6.78
C VAL A 47 15.53 -1.19 -7.11
N ALA A 48 15.49 -2.46 -7.56
CA ALA A 48 16.66 -3.21 -7.95
C ALA A 48 17.38 -2.59 -9.16
N GLU A 49 18.71 -2.62 -9.16
CA GLU A 49 19.56 -1.93 -10.14
C GLU A 49 19.35 -2.37 -11.60
N ASP A 50 18.91 -3.62 -11.81
CA ASP A 50 18.66 -4.23 -13.11
C ASP A 50 17.27 -3.90 -13.68
N THR A 51 16.43 -3.17 -12.94
CA THR A 51 15.13 -2.72 -13.43
C THR A 51 15.30 -1.66 -14.52
N PRO A 52 14.60 -1.76 -15.68
CA PRO A 52 14.63 -0.74 -16.72
C PRO A 52 14.31 0.65 -16.16
N ALA A 53 15.01 1.69 -16.63
CA ALA A 53 14.98 3.02 -16.00
C ALA A 53 13.56 3.61 -15.85
N GLU A 54 12.73 3.52 -16.88
CA GLU A 54 11.34 4.00 -16.85
C GLU A 54 10.50 3.22 -15.82
N SER A 55 10.61 1.90 -15.83
CA SER A 55 9.97 1.04 -14.83
C SER A 55 10.47 1.32 -13.41
N ALA A 56 11.75 1.66 -13.25
CA ALA A 56 12.33 1.93 -11.96
C ALA A 56 11.80 3.23 -11.35
N THR A 57 11.63 4.28 -12.15
CA THR A 57 11.01 5.52 -11.68
C THR A 57 9.57 5.28 -11.23
N ALA A 58 8.77 4.59 -12.04
CA ALA A 58 7.39 4.30 -11.70
C ALA A 58 7.28 3.41 -10.45
N LEU A 59 8.07 2.35 -10.35
CA LEU A 59 8.09 1.49 -9.15
C LEU A 59 8.50 2.26 -7.90
N GLN A 60 9.52 3.11 -7.98
CA GLN A 60 9.95 3.91 -6.84
C GLN A 60 8.84 4.87 -6.39
N GLN A 61 8.13 5.50 -7.32
CA GLN A 61 6.99 6.36 -6.98
C GLN A 61 5.87 5.59 -6.25
N ILE A 62 5.52 4.39 -6.74
CA ILE A 62 4.49 3.56 -6.08
C ILE A 62 4.97 3.16 -4.67
N ALA A 63 6.25 2.79 -4.53
CA ALA A 63 6.84 2.44 -3.25
C ALA A 63 6.81 3.62 -2.28
N ASP A 64 7.27 4.80 -2.70
CA ASP A 64 7.31 6.00 -1.88
C ASP A 64 5.90 6.42 -1.44
N GLU A 65 4.92 6.43 -2.35
CA GLU A 65 3.53 6.74 -2.00
C GLU A 65 2.91 5.71 -1.06
N THR A 66 3.25 4.42 -1.25
CA THR A 66 2.80 3.35 -0.35
C THR A 66 3.38 3.53 1.06
N LEU A 67 4.69 3.76 1.16
CA LEU A 67 5.35 3.97 2.46
C LEU A 67 4.85 5.25 3.13
N GLN A 68 4.65 6.33 2.37
CA GLN A 68 4.09 7.56 2.89
C GLN A 68 2.69 7.32 3.50
N VAL A 69 1.86 6.51 2.86
CA VAL A 69 0.54 6.15 3.39
C VAL A 69 0.68 5.28 4.64
N MET A 70 1.37 4.15 4.56
CA MET A 70 1.42 3.15 5.65
C MET A 70 2.10 3.68 6.92
N THR A 71 3.04 4.63 6.78
CA THR A 71 3.71 5.27 7.92
C THR A 71 3.00 6.54 8.43
N SER A 72 1.90 6.95 7.81
CA SER A 72 1.17 8.16 8.20
C SER A 72 0.31 7.97 9.46
N ASN A 73 0.09 9.07 10.21
CA ASN A 73 -0.90 9.07 11.31
C ASN A 73 -2.31 8.73 10.84
N ARG A 74 -2.67 9.16 9.62
CA ARG A 74 -3.99 8.90 9.04
C ARG A 74 -4.24 7.40 8.84
N PHE A 75 -3.22 6.65 8.42
CA PHE A 75 -3.33 5.20 8.29
C PHE A 75 -3.62 4.53 9.64
N LEU A 76 -2.94 4.96 10.71
CA LEU A 76 -3.22 4.49 12.07
C LEU A 76 -4.61 4.90 12.56
N GLU A 77 -5.03 6.15 12.33
CA GLU A 77 -6.38 6.64 12.67
C GLU A 77 -7.46 5.81 11.97
N ASN A 78 -7.29 5.53 10.67
CA ASN A 78 -8.20 4.67 9.92
C ASN A 78 -8.19 3.22 10.44
N ALA A 79 -7.04 2.69 10.86
CA ALA A 79 -6.93 1.37 11.49
C ALA A 79 -7.70 1.29 12.82
N ILE A 80 -7.65 2.37 13.62
CA ILE A 80 -8.42 2.49 14.86
C ILE A 80 -9.92 2.53 14.52
N ALA A 81 -10.32 3.35 13.55
CA ALA A 81 -11.73 3.48 13.15
C ALA A 81 -12.35 2.17 12.64
N MET A 82 -11.57 1.32 11.98
CA MET A 82 -12.05 0.01 11.50
C MET A 82 -12.01 -1.11 12.55
N SER A 83 -11.47 -0.86 13.75
CA SER A 83 -11.27 -1.93 14.76
C SER A 83 -12.59 -2.59 15.19
N GLY A 84 -13.74 -1.94 15.03
CA GLY A 84 -15.05 -2.58 15.25
C GLY A 84 -15.42 -3.61 14.18
N GLN A 85 -15.02 -3.39 12.93
CA GLN A 85 -15.30 -4.27 11.79
C GLN A 85 -14.26 -5.38 11.64
N TYR A 86 -13.01 -5.08 11.98
CA TYR A 86 -11.89 -6.02 11.98
C TYR A 86 -11.24 -6.09 13.38
N PRO A 87 -11.93 -6.68 14.37
CA PRO A 87 -11.46 -6.69 15.76
C PRO A 87 -10.20 -7.53 15.95
N GLU A 88 -10.04 -8.56 15.14
CA GLU A 88 -8.92 -9.49 15.19
C GLU A 88 -8.44 -9.80 13.77
N LEU A 89 -7.15 -9.53 13.56
CA LEU A 89 -6.41 -9.82 12.35
C LEU A 89 -5.41 -10.93 12.63
N PHE A 90 -5.42 -11.93 11.77
CA PHE A 90 -4.44 -12.99 11.83
C PHE A 90 -3.05 -12.46 11.42
N ILE A 91 -2.04 -12.68 12.26
CA ILE A 91 -0.66 -12.19 12.05
C ILE A 91 0.26 -13.34 11.62
N ASN A 92 0.54 -14.29 12.51
CA ASN A 92 1.29 -15.51 12.19
C ASN A 92 1.13 -16.62 13.25
N GLY A 93 1.81 -17.76 12.99
CA GLY A 93 1.97 -18.92 13.88
C GLY A 93 2.09 -18.58 15.37
N LYS A 94 3.08 -17.73 15.65
CA LYS A 94 3.61 -17.41 16.98
C LYS A 94 2.78 -16.34 17.70
N LEU A 95 2.32 -15.33 16.99
CA LEU A 95 1.62 -14.18 17.55
C LEU A 95 0.11 -14.40 17.61
N GLY A 96 -0.47 -15.21 16.72
CA GLY A 96 -1.91 -15.41 16.64
C GLY A 96 -2.62 -14.19 16.04
N TYR A 97 -3.64 -13.68 16.73
CA TYR A 97 -4.46 -12.57 16.25
C TYR A 97 -4.14 -11.25 16.99
N ARG A 98 -4.24 -10.12 16.29
CA ARG A 98 -4.02 -8.77 16.83
C ARG A 98 -5.04 -7.79 16.26
N SER A 99 -5.29 -6.68 16.96
CA SER A 99 -6.17 -5.62 16.45
C SER A 99 -5.58 -4.94 15.20
N ALA A 100 -6.44 -4.35 14.36
CA ALA A 100 -6.01 -3.49 13.25
C ALA A 100 -5.09 -2.35 13.71
N ALA A 101 -5.42 -1.67 14.82
CA ALA A 101 -4.61 -0.59 15.38
C ALA A 101 -3.19 -1.02 15.76
N TRP A 102 -3.05 -2.15 16.47
CA TRP A 102 -1.73 -2.73 16.78
C TRP A 102 -0.94 -3.08 15.51
N THR A 103 -1.63 -3.61 14.50
CA THR A 103 -0.98 -4.00 13.24
C THR A 103 -0.45 -2.77 12.50
N ALA A 104 -1.27 -1.70 12.42
CA ALA A 104 -0.92 -0.45 11.78
C ALA A 104 0.19 0.31 12.52
N SER A 105 0.20 0.30 13.87
CA SER A 105 1.22 1.04 14.63
C SER A 105 2.64 0.53 14.38
N ASN A 106 2.80 -0.77 14.04
CA ASN A 106 4.11 -1.33 13.72
C ASN A 106 4.73 -0.79 12.44
N PHE A 107 3.99 -0.13 11.55
CA PHE A 107 4.56 0.56 10.39
C PHE A 107 5.19 1.91 10.74
N GLN A 108 4.78 2.53 11.85
CA GLN A 108 5.34 3.79 12.32
C GLN A 108 6.53 3.58 13.24
N ASP A 109 6.33 2.70 14.22
CA ASP A 109 7.30 2.37 15.26
C ASP A 109 7.09 0.89 15.64
N PRO A 110 7.85 -0.04 15.04
CA PRO A 110 7.78 -1.45 15.38
C PRO A 110 7.99 -1.65 16.88
N VAL A 111 6.97 -2.16 17.58
CA VAL A 111 7.04 -2.31 19.03
C VAL A 111 7.60 -3.67 19.39
N GLY A 112 8.75 -3.69 20.07
CA GLY A 112 9.38 -4.90 20.60
C GLY A 112 10.51 -5.42 19.72
N ASP A 113 10.63 -6.74 19.63
CA ASP A 113 11.72 -7.41 18.89
C ASP A 113 11.38 -7.56 17.39
N TYR A 114 10.91 -6.49 16.75
CA TYR A 114 10.60 -6.46 15.32
C TYR A 114 11.40 -5.39 14.57
N ARG A 115 11.61 -5.62 13.29
CA ARG A 115 12.25 -4.67 12.37
C ARG A 115 11.75 -4.89 10.96
N PHE A 116 11.92 -3.89 10.10
CA PHE A 116 11.74 -4.06 8.68
C PHE A 116 13.02 -4.53 8.01
N ASN A 117 12.91 -5.52 7.11
CA ASN A 117 14.00 -5.84 6.20
C ASN A 117 14.04 -4.81 5.06
N ALA A 118 15.22 -4.28 4.76
CA ALA A 118 15.45 -3.51 3.54
C ALA A 118 15.18 -4.41 2.34
N THR A 119 14.26 -4.00 1.47
CA THR A 119 13.68 -4.89 0.47
C THR A 119 13.82 -4.30 -0.94
N PRO A 120 14.69 -4.89 -1.79
CA PRO A 120 14.75 -4.50 -3.18
C PRO A 120 13.47 -4.95 -3.92
N ILE A 121 12.85 -4.05 -4.66
CA ILE A 121 11.68 -4.32 -5.51
C ILE A 121 12.17 -4.65 -6.91
N THR A 122 11.65 -5.75 -7.45
CA THR A 122 11.88 -6.22 -8.82
C THR A 122 10.57 -6.44 -9.55
N LEU A 123 10.58 -6.33 -10.88
CA LEU A 123 9.47 -6.78 -11.71
C LEU A 123 9.56 -8.28 -11.95
N GLY A 124 8.43 -8.95 -12.08
CA GLY A 124 8.39 -10.18 -12.86
C GLY A 124 7.01 -10.59 -13.34
N GLU A 125 6.93 -11.85 -13.78
CA GLU A 125 5.91 -12.22 -14.77
C GLU A 125 4.54 -12.63 -14.20
N LYS A 126 4.45 -12.95 -12.90
CA LYS A 126 3.26 -13.62 -12.36
C LYS A 126 2.65 -12.94 -11.16
N ARG A 127 3.10 -13.33 -9.97
CA ARG A 127 2.49 -12.94 -8.70
C ARG A 127 3.47 -12.11 -7.89
N ALA A 128 2.89 -11.22 -7.10
CA ALA A 128 3.64 -10.51 -6.09
C ALA A 128 4.12 -11.49 -5.01
N PHE A 129 5.30 -11.21 -4.47
CA PHE A 129 5.93 -12.02 -3.42
C PHE A 129 7.02 -11.22 -2.71
N THR A 130 7.07 -11.34 -1.38
CA THR A 130 8.19 -10.90 -0.54
C THR A 130 8.79 -12.09 0.19
N GLY A 131 10.11 -12.22 0.12
CA GLY A 131 10.84 -13.22 0.89
C GLY A 131 12.21 -13.56 0.30
N TYR A 132 12.78 -14.68 0.75
CA TYR A 132 14.04 -15.19 0.24
C TYR A 132 13.83 -16.07 -1.00
N ASP A 133 14.64 -15.83 -2.02
CA ASP A 133 14.85 -16.79 -3.10
C ASP A 133 16.35 -17.00 -3.40
N ARG A 134 16.67 -17.55 -4.59
CA ARG A 134 18.06 -17.82 -5.00
C ARG A 134 18.94 -16.56 -5.13
N LEU A 135 18.32 -15.38 -5.25
CA LEU A 135 19.00 -14.09 -5.35
C LEU A 135 19.04 -13.36 -3.99
N GLY A 136 18.32 -13.84 -2.98
CA GLY A 136 18.30 -13.26 -1.64
C GLY A 136 16.93 -12.73 -1.26
N TRP A 137 16.89 -11.87 -0.22
CA TRP A 137 15.66 -11.21 0.24
C TRP A 137 15.23 -10.14 -0.77
N ARG A 138 14.01 -10.25 -1.29
CA ARG A 138 13.45 -9.26 -2.22
C ARG A 138 11.93 -9.26 -2.23
N MET A 139 11.40 -8.20 -2.81
CA MET A 139 10.01 -8.09 -3.26
C MET A 139 9.99 -8.21 -4.78
N GLN A 140 9.12 -9.05 -5.30
CA GLN A 140 8.79 -9.14 -6.70
C GLN A 140 7.35 -8.71 -6.88
N VAL A 141 7.06 -7.87 -7.89
CA VAL A 141 5.70 -7.47 -8.24
C VAL A 141 5.42 -7.72 -9.74
N PRO A 142 4.16 -7.99 -10.12
CA PRO A 142 3.81 -8.22 -11.51
C PRO A 142 3.97 -6.95 -12.36
N GLN A 143 4.24 -7.12 -13.65
CA GLN A 143 4.24 -6.02 -14.62
C GLN A 143 2.93 -5.21 -14.60
N GLU A 144 1.81 -5.89 -14.32
CA GLU A 144 0.48 -5.29 -14.17
C GLU A 144 0.45 -4.17 -13.10
N THR A 145 1.30 -4.22 -12.07
CA THR A 145 1.43 -3.13 -11.09
C THR A 145 1.78 -1.80 -11.76
N LEU A 146 2.62 -1.83 -12.80
CA LEU A 146 2.96 -0.63 -13.57
C LEU A 146 1.81 -0.19 -14.49
N THR A 147 1.07 -1.14 -15.06
CA THR A 147 -0.12 -0.84 -15.87
C THR A 147 -1.20 -0.15 -15.04
N LEU A 148 -1.48 -0.67 -13.84
CA LEU A 148 -2.42 -0.07 -12.89
C LEU A 148 -1.97 1.34 -12.48
N TRP A 149 -0.67 1.54 -12.22
CA TRP A 149 -0.13 2.84 -11.84
C TRP A 149 -0.21 3.90 -12.95
N ALA A 150 -0.08 3.48 -14.20
CA ALA A 150 -0.15 4.37 -15.35
C ALA A 150 -1.59 4.77 -15.72
N SER A 151 -2.61 4.16 -15.10
CA SER A 151 -4.01 4.48 -15.37
C SER A 151 -4.36 5.93 -15.01
N GLU A 152 -5.27 6.54 -15.77
CA GLU A 152 -5.85 7.84 -15.42
C GLU A 152 -6.90 7.71 -14.30
N ASP A 153 -7.44 6.49 -14.09
CA ASP A 153 -8.41 6.23 -13.03
C ASP A 153 -7.70 6.08 -11.67
N VAL A 154 -8.12 6.92 -10.71
CA VAL A 154 -7.57 6.92 -9.36
C VAL A 154 -7.80 5.57 -8.65
N VAL A 155 -8.91 4.88 -8.92
CA VAL A 155 -9.19 3.57 -8.32
C VAL A 155 -8.25 2.51 -8.88
N GLU A 156 -8.02 2.48 -10.19
CA GLU A 156 -7.04 1.56 -10.78
C GLU A 156 -5.63 1.82 -10.23
N ARG A 157 -5.20 3.10 -10.14
CA ARG A 157 -3.91 3.46 -9.53
C ARG A 157 -3.79 2.99 -8.08
N SER A 158 -4.87 3.08 -7.31
CA SER A 158 -4.88 2.62 -5.92
C SER A 158 -4.61 1.11 -5.79
N CYS A 159 -4.90 0.32 -6.82
CA CYS A 159 -4.61 -1.11 -6.81
C CYS A 159 -3.11 -1.42 -6.93
N ALA A 160 -2.31 -0.54 -7.53
CA ALA A 160 -0.85 -0.64 -7.47
C ALA A 160 -0.35 -0.44 -6.02
N ILE A 161 -0.90 0.55 -5.31
CA ILE A 161 -0.61 0.81 -3.88
C ILE A 161 -0.98 -0.41 -3.04
N ARG A 162 -2.15 -1.03 -3.28
CA ARG A 162 -2.57 -2.25 -2.58
C ARG A 162 -1.56 -3.38 -2.71
N ILE A 163 -1.04 -3.63 -3.91
CA ILE A 163 -0.08 -4.70 -4.17
C ILE A 163 1.21 -4.45 -3.38
N ILE A 164 1.79 -3.26 -3.50
CA ILE A 164 3.03 -2.94 -2.78
C ILE A 164 2.81 -2.92 -1.27
N ALA A 165 1.65 -2.46 -0.78
CA ALA A 165 1.34 -2.43 0.65
C ALA A 165 1.26 -3.84 1.26
N HIS A 166 0.66 -4.79 0.54
CA HIS A 166 0.61 -6.20 0.95
C HIS A 166 2.00 -6.79 1.10
N GLU A 167 2.81 -6.64 0.06
CA GLU A 167 4.17 -7.16 0.07
C GLU A 167 5.06 -6.44 1.09
N THR A 168 4.78 -5.17 1.39
CA THR A 168 5.45 -4.40 2.45
C THR A 168 5.11 -4.94 3.83
N ALA A 169 3.87 -5.41 4.05
CA ALA A 169 3.48 -6.02 5.32
C ALA A 169 4.34 -7.26 5.66
N HIS A 170 4.77 -8.01 4.64
CA HIS A 170 5.69 -9.16 4.80
C HIS A 170 7.14 -8.75 5.11
N THR A 171 7.49 -7.47 4.99
CA THR A 171 8.84 -6.98 5.30
C THR A 171 9.08 -6.76 6.78
N LEU A 172 8.01 -6.71 7.59
CA LEU A 172 8.11 -6.74 9.04
C LEU A 172 8.52 -8.15 9.48
N VAL A 173 9.70 -8.26 10.08
CA VAL A 173 10.26 -9.51 10.59
C VAL A 173 10.56 -9.39 12.07
N ASP A 174 10.59 -10.51 12.79
CA ASP A 174 11.15 -10.54 14.13
C ASP A 174 12.69 -10.60 14.11
N MET A 175 13.31 -10.57 15.29
CA MET A 175 14.78 -10.60 15.40
C MET A 175 15.42 -11.89 14.88
N ASP A 176 14.67 -12.98 14.74
CA ASP A 176 15.16 -14.23 14.12
C ASP A 176 15.00 -14.23 12.59
N GLY A 177 14.36 -13.20 12.04
CA GLY A 177 14.13 -13.01 10.61
C GLY A 177 12.84 -13.63 10.10
N SER A 178 12.00 -14.18 10.98
CA SER A 178 10.69 -14.73 10.61
C SER A 178 9.72 -13.61 10.27
N ILE A 179 8.95 -13.81 9.20
CA ILE A 179 7.91 -12.88 8.77
C ILE A 179 6.83 -12.75 9.85
N VAL A 180 6.54 -11.52 10.26
CA VAL A 180 5.54 -11.22 11.29
C VAL A 180 4.14 -11.37 10.72
N MET A 181 3.83 -10.73 9.59
CA MET A 181 2.52 -10.85 8.94
C MET A 181 2.66 -11.87 7.83
N VAL A 182 2.28 -13.12 8.03
CA VAL A 182 2.36 -14.13 6.97
C VAL A 182 1.06 -14.16 6.19
N ASP A 183 1.17 -14.40 4.88
CA ASP A 183 0.06 -15.04 4.19
C ASP A 183 -0.11 -16.42 4.81
N ASP A 184 -1.34 -16.79 5.16
CA ASP A 184 -1.73 -17.98 5.93
C ASP A 184 -1.16 -19.36 5.47
N GLY A 185 -0.24 -19.40 4.51
CA GLY A 185 0.38 -20.58 3.88
C GLY A 185 1.78 -21.01 4.36
N ALA A 186 2.63 -20.14 4.94
CA ALA A 186 4.03 -20.53 5.23
C ALA A 186 4.19 -21.48 6.44
N ASP A 187 3.31 -21.35 7.44
CA ASP A 187 3.28 -22.19 8.67
C ASP A 187 2.01 -23.08 8.77
N ALA A 188 1.29 -23.23 7.66
CA ALA A 188 -0.11 -23.66 7.61
C ALA A 188 -0.41 -25.12 8.02
N PHE A 189 0.60 -25.94 8.31
CA PHE A 189 0.39 -27.39 8.39
C PHE A 189 -0.31 -27.89 9.67
N ASN A 190 -0.44 -27.07 10.73
CA ASN A 190 -0.89 -27.58 12.04
C ASN A 190 -1.99 -26.82 12.78
N SER A 191 -2.61 -25.80 12.18
CA SER A 191 -3.63 -25.03 12.89
C SER A 191 -4.83 -24.72 12.01
N ARG A 192 -6.02 -25.03 12.52
CA ARG A 192 -7.34 -24.63 12.02
C ARG A 192 -7.48 -23.10 12.07
N ARG A 193 -6.69 -22.37 11.26
CA ARG A 193 -6.64 -20.90 11.26
C ARG A 193 -7.65 -20.39 10.27
N THR A 194 -8.73 -19.90 10.85
CA THR A 194 -9.88 -19.31 10.18
C THR A 194 -9.84 -17.82 10.47
N GLY A 195 -10.00 -16.93 9.50
CA GLY A 195 -10.27 -15.52 9.79
C GLY A 195 -9.49 -14.52 8.95
N THR A 196 -9.50 -13.29 9.44
CA THR A 196 -9.13 -12.12 8.66
C THR A 196 -7.63 -11.91 8.61
N THR A 197 -6.96 -12.29 7.53
CA THR A 197 -5.50 -12.16 7.36
C THR A 197 -5.05 -10.69 7.38
N GLY A 198 -4.08 -10.38 8.25
CA GLY A 198 -3.61 -9.02 8.51
C GLY A 198 -2.95 -8.34 7.31
N SER A 199 -2.13 -9.06 6.53
CA SER A 199 -1.46 -8.53 5.32
C SER A 199 -2.48 -7.95 4.33
N TYR A 200 -3.52 -8.72 4.01
CA TYR A 200 -4.59 -8.30 3.09
C TYR A 200 -5.42 -7.11 3.63
N VAL A 201 -5.73 -7.08 4.93
CA VAL A 201 -6.48 -5.94 5.50
C VAL A 201 -5.65 -4.67 5.54
N MET A 202 -4.37 -4.75 5.94
CA MET A 202 -3.47 -3.60 5.91
C MET A 202 -3.27 -3.07 4.49
N ALA A 203 -3.20 -3.96 3.50
CA ALA A 203 -3.15 -3.58 2.08
C ALA A 203 -4.42 -2.86 1.61
N GLY A 204 -5.61 -3.40 1.95
CA GLY A 204 -6.88 -2.73 1.67
C GLY A 204 -7.00 -1.38 2.39
N LEU A 205 -6.53 -1.29 3.63
CA LEU A 205 -6.49 -0.04 4.39
C LEU A 205 -5.55 0.98 3.74
N ALA A 206 -4.41 0.56 3.23
CA ALA A 206 -3.46 1.45 2.55
C ALA A 206 -4.08 1.99 1.26
N GLN A 207 -4.71 1.12 0.47
CA GLN A 207 -5.46 1.50 -0.72
C GLN A 207 -6.53 2.56 -0.40
N CYS A 208 -7.39 2.30 0.59
CA CYS A 208 -8.47 3.21 0.95
C CYS A 208 -7.98 4.51 1.60
N THR A 209 -6.90 4.47 2.38
CA THR A 209 -6.26 5.68 2.92
C THR A 209 -5.66 6.53 1.81
N TRP A 210 -5.06 5.88 0.80
CA TRP A 210 -4.56 6.59 -0.38
C TRP A 210 -5.71 7.23 -1.16
N LEU A 211 -6.81 6.50 -1.41
CA LEU A 211 -8.01 7.04 -2.05
C LEU A 211 -8.61 8.22 -1.27
N GLN A 212 -8.59 8.15 0.06
CA GLN A 212 -9.00 9.26 0.93
C GLN A 212 -8.08 10.49 0.74
N ASN A 213 -6.78 10.29 0.61
CA ASN A 213 -5.82 11.38 0.34
C ASN A 213 -6.01 12.01 -1.04
N GLN A 214 -6.45 11.24 -2.03
CA GLN A 214 -6.84 11.74 -3.34
C GLN A 214 -8.23 12.42 -3.35
N GLY A 215 -8.94 12.45 -2.22
CA GLY A 215 -10.29 13.00 -2.12
C GLY A 215 -11.38 12.14 -2.77
N ARG A 216 -11.07 10.88 -3.11
CA ARG A 216 -12.00 9.96 -3.78
C ARG A 216 -13.05 9.37 -2.84
N ILE A 217 -12.70 9.28 -1.55
CA ILE A 217 -13.60 8.89 -0.45
C ILE A 217 -13.32 9.80 0.76
N GLY A 218 -14.32 9.99 1.61
CA GLY A 218 -14.23 10.66 2.90
C GLY A 218 -13.76 9.71 4.02
N GLU A 219 -13.40 10.30 5.16
CA GLU A 219 -12.91 9.58 6.35
C GLU A 219 -13.89 8.50 6.85
N LYS A 220 -15.19 8.80 6.84
CA LYS A 220 -16.23 7.87 7.30
C LYS A 220 -16.45 6.69 6.36
N GLU A 221 -15.97 6.78 5.13
CA GLU A 221 -16.16 5.76 4.08
C GLU A 221 -15.04 4.72 4.06
N VAL A 222 -13.93 4.97 4.75
CA VAL A 222 -12.76 4.07 4.76
C VAL A 222 -13.11 2.63 5.17
N PRO A 223 -13.88 2.37 6.25
CA PRO A 223 -14.24 0.99 6.63
C PRO A 223 -15.04 0.26 5.54
N ALA A 224 -15.98 0.97 4.88
CA ALA A 224 -16.78 0.42 3.79
C ALA A 224 -15.92 0.16 2.54
N CYS A 225 -15.01 1.08 2.22
CA CYS A 225 -14.03 0.89 1.14
C CYS A 225 -13.18 -0.37 1.35
N VAL A 226 -12.65 -0.58 2.56
CA VAL A 226 -11.83 -1.78 2.85
C VAL A 226 -12.65 -3.05 2.67
N ALA A 227 -13.94 -3.04 3.03
CA ALA A 227 -14.85 -4.17 2.86
C ALA A 227 -15.08 -4.55 1.38
N GLU A 228 -14.99 -3.60 0.44
CA GLU A 228 -15.15 -3.89 -0.98
C GLU A 228 -13.93 -4.59 -1.58
N PHE A 229 -12.73 -4.16 -1.19
CA PHE A 229 -11.47 -4.67 -1.73
C PHE A 229 -10.94 -5.91 -0.99
N TYR A 230 -11.41 -6.14 0.24
CA TYR A 230 -11.10 -7.32 1.03
C TYR A 230 -12.19 -8.39 0.90
N LYS A 231 -11.81 -9.58 0.43
CA LYS A 231 -12.69 -10.75 0.43
C LYS A 231 -12.49 -11.52 1.72
N ALA A 232 -13.44 -11.39 2.64
CA ALA A 232 -13.47 -12.18 3.87
C ALA A 232 -13.64 -13.69 3.54
N PRO A 233 -13.02 -14.58 4.33
CA PRO A 233 -13.24 -16.02 4.17
C PRO A 233 -14.72 -16.35 4.47
N VAL A 234 -15.39 -17.05 3.55
CA VAL A 234 -16.80 -17.47 3.73
C VAL A 234 -16.87 -18.77 4.51
N PHE A 235 -15.84 -19.62 4.36
CA PHE A 235 -15.72 -20.87 5.10
C PHE A 235 -14.48 -20.91 6.01
N PRO A 236 -14.51 -21.71 7.10
CA PRO A 236 -13.37 -21.92 7.99
C PRO A 236 -12.04 -22.30 7.30
N TRP A 237 -12.10 -22.96 6.14
CA TRP A 237 -10.90 -23.38 5.39
C TRP A 237 -10.53 -22.41 4.26
N GLU A 238 -11.30 -21.34 4.05
CA GLU A 238 -10.99 -20.29 3.10
C GLU A 238 -10.08 -19.23 3.72
N ARG A 239 -9.36 -18.52 2.86
CA ARG A 239 -8.44 -17.45 3.24
C ARG A 239 -9.07 -16.10 2.94
N GLY A 240 -8.77 -15.12 3.78
CA GLY A 240 -8.88 -13.73 3.39
C GLY A 240 -7.98 -13.48 2.18
N GLN A 241 -8.48 -12.79 1.17
CA GLN A 241 -7.68 -12.40 0.01
C GLN A 241 -8.21 -11.10 -0.58
N PHE A 242 -7.54 -10.57 -1.58
CA PHE A 242 -8.14 -9.52 -2.39
C PHE A 242 -9.42 -10.02 -3.06
N ALA A 243 -10.42 -9.15 -3.10
CA ALA A 243 -11.55 -9.34 -3.98
C ALA A 243 -11.08 -9.11 -5.43
N ASP A 244 -11.24 -10.15 -6.25
CA ASP A 244 -10.81 -10.16 -7.65
C ASP A 244 -11.58 -9.10 -8.45
N ASN A 245 -10.93 -8.48 -9.45
CA ASN A 245 -11.49 -7.51 -10.40
C ASN A 245 -12.14 -6.24 -9.83
N LYS A 246 -11.99 -5.96 -8.53
CA LYS A 246 -12.60 -4.78 -7.89
C LYS A 246 -12.09 -3.44 -8.40
N CYS A 247 -10.90 -3.40 -8.99
CA CYS A 247 -10.31 -2.17 -9.50
C CYS A 247 -11.10 -1.60 -10.69
N ASP A 248 -11.71 -2.49 -11.48
CA ASP A 248 -12.45 -2.13 -12.70
C ASP A 248 -13.95 -1.89 -12.42
N GLU A 249 -14.41 -2.22 -11.19
CA GLU A 249 -15.83 -2.11 -10.79
C GLU A 249 -16.24 -0.69 -10.39
N PHE A 250 -15.28 0.22 -10.15
CA PHE A 250 -15.56 1.58 -9.66
C PHE A 250 -14.96 2.69 -10.53
N PRO A 251 -15.20 2.70 -11.85
CA PRO A 251 -14.60 3.69 -12.73
C PRO A 251 -15.09 5.11 -12.41
N GLY A 252 -14.20 6.08 -12.52
CA GLY A 252 -14.47 7.50 -12.29
C GLY A 252 -15.09 7.74 -10.91
N ASP A 253 -16.29 8.33 -10.89
CA ASP A 253 -17.00 8.71 -9.66
C ASP A 253 -17.95 7.62 -9.11
N THR A 254 -17.87 6.39 -9.62
CA THR A 254 -18.75 5.29 -9.18
C THR A 254 -18.58 5.01 -7.68
N PRO A 255 -19.63 5.12 -6.85
CA PRO A 255 -19.47 5.03 -5.39
C PRO A 255 -18.77 3.76 -4.91
N ILE A 256 -17.79 3.91 -4.01
CA ILE A 256 -17.04 2.81 -3.39
C ILE A 256 -17.61 2.59 -1.99
N GLY A 257 -17.99 1.35 -1.68
CA GLY A 257 -18.62 1.01 -0.42
C GLY A 257 -20.06 1.53 -0.39
N LYS A 258 -21.02 0.68 -0.78
CA LYS A 258 -22.42 1.01 -0.48
C LYS A 258 -22.62 0.85 1.02
N VAL A 259 -22.62 1.96 1.75
CA VAL A 259 -23.38 2.00 3.01
C VAL A 259 -24.83 1.74 2.60
N GLY A 260 -25.39 0.62 3.06
CA GLY A 260 -26.80 0.32 2.80
C GLY A 260 -27.70 1.52 3.17
N PRO A 261 -28.91 1.61 2.59
CA PRO A 261 -29.85 2.69 2.89
C PRO A 261 -30.14 2.83 4.39
#